data_AF-A0A4S9SSR6-F1
#
_entry.id   AF-A0A4S9SSR6-F1
#
_cell.length_a   1.000
_cell.length_b   1.000
_cell.length_c   1.000
_cell.angle_alpha   90.00
_cell.angle_beta   90.00
_cell.angle_gamma   90.00
#
_symmetry.space_group_name_H-M   'P 1'
#
loop_
_entity.id
_entity.type
_entity.pdbx_description
1 polymer ?
#
loop_
_entity_poly.entity_id
_entity_poly.type
_entity_poly.pdbx_seq_one_letter_code
_entity_poly.pdbx_strand_id
1 'polypeptide(L)'
;ASKNNPRYLFRVWSSNSGGDSTLNTTSAVTPHAFAPNYNTGHNSIFEMESKWFIKNLIGHFRAQRIPSEFSSWTASPVFAIRVAFHFAERKRPNVHIAIVDTEKLKDTNTVLSVLSTEPVFRSRSPDHVGMILDIDYEYLIHGVVDGEAYKAVALTALSECGLSDYFSGMRGDPAPYSNWIGRHRILKLPGPAMPLSPTEAKSLLNIAGLYGNPSHIPFFVALVCCKLRPGLLTKPDLSEINKIIKLLGGHNQIPDWSASRGVFCNNIYDSKYDDGRQMQIIMRALNDYCLGRGARHRVLDDMELLVGGLSALGVDNSDSFERGRA
;
A
#
# COMPACT_ATOMS: atom_id res chain seq x y z
N ALA A 1 3.11 9.19 18.30
CA ALA A 1 2.49 8.63 17.08
C ALA A 1 2.52 9.69 15.98
N SER A 2 3.04 9.35 14.79
CA SER A 2 2.92 10.26 13.65
C SER A 2 1.46 10.29 13.22
N LYS A 3 0.82 11.46 13.26
CA LYS A 3 -0.53 11.65 12.68
C LYS A 3 -0.48 11.72 11.14
N ASN A 4 0.70 11.55 10.55
CA ASN A 4 1.01 11.75 9.15
C ASN A 4 1.76 10.51 8.65
N ASN A 5 1.04 9.40 8.48
CA ASN A 5 1.57 8.18 7.87
C ASN A 5 0.87 7.94 6.52
N PRO A 6 1.52 7.23 5.58
CA PRO A 6 0.86 6.74 4.37
C PRO A 6 -0.43 5.98 4.71
N ARG A 7 -1.50 6.22 3.94
CA ARG A 7 -2.76 5.49 4.14
C ARG A 7 -2.58 3.99 3.93
N TYR A 8 -1.75 3.59 2.97
CA TYR A 8 -1.48 2.20 2.68
C TYR A 8 0.00 1.87 2.89
N LEU A 9 0.26 0.79 3.59
CA LEU A 9 1.59 0.21 3.75
C LEU A 9 1.61 -1.24 3.28
N PHE A 10 2.78 -1.73 2.90
CA PHE A 10 2.99 -3.06 2.35
C PHE A 10 3.98 -3.85 3.18
N ARG A 11 3.84 -5.17 3.19
CA ARG A 11 4.76 -6.09 3.87
C ARG A 11 4.92 -7.36 3.06
N VAL A 12 6.12 -7.92 3.10
CA VAL A 12 6.39 -9.26 2.57
C VAL A 12 6.69 -10.18 3.73
N TRP A 13 6.10 -11.37 3.69
CA TRP A 13 6.40 -12.41 4.67
C TRP A 13 6.39 -13.80 4.00
N SER A 14 7.03 -14.74 4.67
CA SER A 14 7.05 -16.17 4.33
C SER A 14 6.60 -16.96 5.56
N SER A 15 6.27 -18.25 5.43
CA SER A 15 5.93 -19.07 6.61
C SER A 15 7.06 -19.13 7.66
N ASN A 16 8.30 -18.77 7.32
CA ASN A 16 9.41 -18.74 8.26
C ASN A 16 9.71 -17.33 8.80
N SER A 17 8.92 -16.31 8.41
CA SER A 17 9.12 -14.95 8.89
C SER A 17 8.81 -14.86 10.39
N GLY A 18 9.80 -14.46 11.18
CA GLY A 18 9.72 -14.52 12.64
C GLY A 18 10.08 -15.89 13.24
N GLY A 19 10.42 -16.90 12.44
CA GLY A 19 10.79 -18.22 12.96
C GLY A 19 9.62 -19.05 13.50
N ASP A 20 8.39 -18.59 13.31
CA ASP A 20 7.17 -19.30 13.66
C ASP A 20 6.10 -19.04 12.59
N SER A 21 5.60 -20.13 11.99
CA SER A 21 4.62 -20.09 10.89
C SER A 21 3.23 -19.65 11.31
N THR A 22 2.91 -19.62 12.59
CA THR A 22 1.59 -19.17 13.06
C THR A 22 1.51 -17.65 13.20
N LEU A 23 2.65 -16.94 13.13
CA LEU A 23 2.70 -15.49 13.36
C LEU A 23 2.14 -14.68 12.20
N ASN A 24 2.31 -15.14 10.96
CA ASN A 24 1.86 -14.43 9.77
C ASN A 24 0.89 -15.32 9.00
N THR A 25 -0.32 -14.82 8.79
CA THR A 25 -1.40 -15.50 8.07
C THR A 25 -1.99 -14.56 7.03
N THR A 26 -2.88 -15.06 6.17
CA THR A 26 -3.58 -14.22 5.19
C THR A 26 -4.54 -13.20 5.80
N SER A 27 -4.85 -13.34 7.10
CA SER A 27 -5.78 -12.48 7.84
C SER A 27 -5.15 -11.73 9.02
N ALA A 28 -3.92 -12.04 9.42
CA ALA A 28 -3.27 -11.36 10.54
C ALA A 28 -1.73 -11.41 10.48
N VAL A 29 -1.10 -10.38 11.05
CA VAL A 29 0.32 -10.33 11.40
C VAL A 29 0.45 -10.15 12.91
N THR A 30 1.08 -11.12 13.56
CA THR A 30 1.28 -11.18 15.02
C THR A 30 2.75 -10.97 15.34
N PRO A 31 3.15 -9.83 15.94
CA PRO A 31 4.50 -9.68 16.47
C PRO A 31 4.76 -10.69 17.60
N HIS A 32 6.01 -11.08 17.79
CA HIS A 32 6.41 -12.15 18.73
C HIS A 32 5.87 -11.95 20.15
N ALA A 33 5.89 -10.72 20.66
CA ALA A 33 5.42 -10.41 22.00
C ALA A 33 3.94 -10.75 22.24
N PHE A 34 3.14 -10.79 21.18
CA PHE A 34 1.71 -11.10 21.22
C PHE A 34 1.42 -12.57 20.89
N ALA A 35 2.44 -13.36 20.55
CA ALA A 35 2.24 -14.79 20.34
C ALA A 35 1.89 -15.49 21.67
N PRO A 36 1.05 -16.54 21.65
CA PRO A 36 0.59 -17.21 22.87
C PRO A 36 1.69 -17.66 23.83
N ASN A 37 2.87 -18.00 23.28
CA ASN A 37 4.01 -18.52 24.04
C ASN A 37 4.81 -17.42 24.76
N TYR A 38 4.64 -16.16 24.36
CA TYR A 38 5.30 -15.01 25.00
C TYR A 38 4.30 -14.23 25.85
N ASN A 39 3.22 -13.74 25.23
CA ASN A 39 2.18 -12.93 25.87
C ASN A 39 2.75 -11.78 26.74
N THR A 40 3.74 -11.07 26.22
CA THR A 40 4.44 -9.96 26.89
C THR A 40 4.18 -8.61 26.25
N GLY A 41 3.33 -8.55 25.22
CA GLY A 41 3.04 -7.32 24.48
C GLY A 41 2.21 -6.34 25.29
N HIS A 42 2.50 -5.05 25.17
CA HIS A 42 1.71 -3.99 25.77
C HIS A 42 0.43 -3.75 24.96
N ASN A 43 -0.63 -3.24 25.60
CA ASN A 43 -1.85 -2.88 24.87
C ASN A 43 -1.65 -1.63 24.02
N SER A 44 -0.77 -0.73 24.49
CA SER A 44 -0.38 0.46 23.78
C SER A 44 1.13 0.68 23.88
N ILE A 45 1.72 1.17 22.80
CA ILE A 45 3.12 1.59 22.80
C ILE A 45 3.43 2.68 23.84
N PHE A 46 2.43 3.46 24.27
CA PHE A 46 2.60 4.51 25.26
C PHE A 46 2.74 3.98 26.69
N GLU A 47 2.42 2.69 26.92
CA GLU A 47 2.67 1.99 28.18
C GLU A 47 4.13 1.51 28.28
N MET A 48 4.84 1.45 27.14
CA MET A 48 6.20 0.95 27.08
C MET A 48 7.20 2.00 27.59
N GLU A 49 7.96 1.66 28.62
CA GLU A 49 9.06 2.53 29.08
C GLU A 49 10.07 2.78 27.96
N SER A 50 10.63 3.99 27.88
CA SER A 50 11.54 4.37 26.79
C SER A 50 12.75 3.45 26.63
N LYS A 51 13.27 2.87 27.72
CA LYS A 51 14.38 1.91 27.68
C LYS A 51 13.99 0.61 26.95
N TRP A 52 12.76 0.15 27.19
CA TRP A 52 12.20 -1.04 26.54
C TRP A 52 11.84 -0.74 25.10
N PHE A 53 11.30 0.43 24.80
CA PHE A 53 11.07 0.90 23.43
C PHE A 53 12.33 0.86 22.58
N ILE A 54 13.44 1.45 23.07
CA ILE A 54 14.72 1.44 22.36
C ILE A 54 15.25 0.01 22.21
N LYS A 55 15.20 -0.81 23.27
CA LYS A 55 15.64 -2.21 23.21
C LYS A 55 14.80 -3.03 22.22
N ASN A 56 13.49 -2.83 22.19
CA ASN A 56 12.57 -3.55 21.31
C ASN A 56 12.83 -3.18 19.84
N LEU A 57 13.08 -1.90 19.55
CA LEU A 57 13.48 -1.45 18.22
C LEU A 57 14.86 -1.99 17.79
N ILE A 58 15.89 -1.84 18.63
CA ILE A 58 17.24 -2.35 18.31
C ILE A 58 17.20 -3.85 18.07
N GLY A 59 16.53 -4.60 18.95
CA GLY A 59 16.45 -6.04 18.82
C GLY A 59 15.66 -6.48 17.58
N HIS A 60 14.61 -5.76 17.23
CA HIS A 60 13.82 -5.99 16.01
C HIS A 60 14.69 -5.84 14.76
N PHE A 61 15.42 -4.72 14.63
CA PHE A 61 16.25 -4.45 13.45
C PHE A 61 17.51 -5.30 13.36
N ARG A 62 18.12 -5.64 14.50
CA ARG A 62 19.31 -6.52 14.55
C ARG A 62 18.95 -8.00 14.51
N ALA A 63 17.68 -8.35 14.30
CA ALA A 63 17.18 -9.73 14.34
C ALA A 63 17.63 -10.48 15.61
N GLN A 64 17.69 -9.76 16.73
CA GLN A 64 17.99 -10.35 18.03
C GLN A 64 16.78 -11.18 18.48
N ARG A 65 17.03 -12.20 19.29
CA ARG A 65 15.97 -13.03 19.90
C ARG A 65 15.28 -12.24 21.02
N ILE A 66 14.47 -11.26 20.64
CA ILE A 66 13.59 -10.52 21.54
C ILE A 66 12.13 -10.74 21.10
N PRO A 67 11.19 -10.79 22.05
CA PRO A 67 9.77 -10.72 21.70
C PRO A 67 9.47 -9.29 21.25
N SER A 68 9.65 -9.02 19.94
CA SER A 68 9.32 -7.71 19.41
C SER A 68 7.81 -7.50 19.44
N GLU A 69 7.41 -6.27 19.77
CA GLU A 69 6.02 -5.81 19.72
C GLU A 69 5.65 -5.18 18.38
N PHE A 70 6.60 -5.15 17.43
CA PHE A 70 6.45 -4.47 16.16
C PHE A 70 6.43 -5.43 14.97
N SER A 71 5.72 -5.01 13.93
CA SER A 71 5.84 -5.56 12.59
C SER A 71 6.40 -4.51 11.64
N SER A 72 7.31 -4.92 10.76
CA SER A 72 7.90 -4.11 9.68
C SER A 72 7.01 -3.99 8.46
N TRP A 73 6.92 -2.77 7.93
CA TRP A 73 6.16 -2.39 6.75
C TRP A 73 6.93 -1.36 5.91
N THR A 74 6.53 -1.20 4.66
CA THR A 74 7.08 -0.20 3.74
C THR A 74 5.96 0.60 3.09
N ALA A 75 6.23 1.86 2.78
CA ALA A 75 5.36 2.66 1.92
C ALA A 75 5.60 2.41 0.42
N SER A 76 6.68 1.69 0.06
CA SER A 76 7.11 1.45 -1.31
C SER A 76 6.58 0.11 -1.83
N PRO A 77 5.59 0.09 -2.75
CA PRO A 77 5.17 -1.15 -3.39
C PRO A 77 6.29 -1.76 -4.25
N VAL A 78 7.20 -0.94 -4.80
CA VAL A 78 8.38 -1.45 -5.53
C VAL A 78 9.29 -2.24 -4.61
N PHE A 79 9.57 -1.73 -3.41
CA PHE A 79 10.35 -2.45 -2.41
C PHE A 79 9.67 -3.77 -2.03
N ALA A 80 8.36 -3.74 -1.77
CA ALA A 80 7.62 -4.96 -1.44
C ALA A 80 7.70 -6.02 -2.56
N ILE A 81 7.49 -5.65 -3.83
CA ILE A 81 7.57 -6.61 -4.94
C ILE A 81 8.99 -7.19 -5.09
N ARG A 82 10.03 -6.35 -4.97
CA ARG A 82 11.43 -6.82 -5.03
C ARG A 82 11.74 -7.81 -3.91
N VAL A 83 11.33 -7.50 -2.68
CA VAL A 83 11.53 -8.39 -1.52
C VAL A 83 10.75 -9.71 -1.70
N ALA A 84 9.57 -9.67 -2.29
CA ALA A 84 8.79 -10.87 -2.58
C ALA A 84 9.50 -11.80 -3.59
N PHE A 85 9.98 -11.25 -4.71
CA PHE A 85 10.76 -12.03 -5.67
C PHE A 85 12.06 -12.56 -5.07
N HIS A 86 12.75 -11.75 -4.26
CA HIS A 86 13.94 -12.16 -3.55
C HIS A 86 13.69 -13.37 -2.61
N PHE A 87 12.59 -13.33 -1.86
CA PHE A 87 12.20 -14.44 -0.99
C PHE A 87 11.93 -15.71 -1.82
N ALA A 88 11.22 -15.58 -2.94
CA ALA A 88 10.94 -16.69 -3.84
C ALA A 88 12.21 -17.29 -4.47
N GLU A 89 13.13 -16.45 -4.95
CA GLU A 89 14.41 -16.88 -5.52
C GLU A 89 15.29 -17.62 -4.49
N ARG A 90 15.18 -17.24 -3.22
CA ARG A 90 15.80 -17.94 -2.09
C ARG A 90 15.00 -19.12 -1.57
N LYS A 91 13.96 -19.54 -2.30
CA LYS A 91 13.11 -20.69 -1.99
C LYS A 91 12.49 -20.59 -0.59
N ARG A 92 12.16 -19.38 -0.13
CA ARG A 92 11.38 -19.18 1.10
C ARG A 92 9.98 -19.77 0.89
N PRO A 93 9.45 -20.52 1.87
CA PRO A 93 8.14 -21.16 1.72
C PRO A 93 7.00 -20.13 1.80
N ASN A 94 5.98 -20.32 0.97
CA ASN A 94 4.71 -19.58 1.03
C ASN A 94 4.90 -18.06 1.18
N VAL A 95 5.54 -17.44 0.20
CA VAL A 95 5.75 -15.99 0.19
C VAL A 95 4.44 -15.28 -0.10
N HIS A 96 4.15 -14.23 0.67
CA HIS A 96 2.97 -13.40 0.51
C HIS A 96 3.35 -11.91 0.44
N ILE A 97 2.54 -11.16 -0.28
CA ILE A 97 2.54 -9.69 -0.23
C ILE A 97 1.27 -9.28 0.52
N ALA A 98 1.45 -8.42 1.51
CA ALA A 98 0.38 -7.87 2.33
C ALA A 98 0.24 -6.37 2.11
N ILE A 99 -0.99 -5.88 2.25
CA ILE A 99 -1.36 -4.48 2.31
C ILE A 99 -2.12 -4.22 3.61
N VAL A 100 -1.90 -3.05 4.21
CA VAL A 100 -2.67 -2.56 5.35
C VAL A 100 -3.18 -1.14 5.10
N ASP A 101 -4.44 -0.88 5.42
CA ASP A 101 -5.03 0.48 5.51
C ASP A 101 -4.79 1.02 6.93
N THR A 102 -3.87 1.97 7.06
CA THR A 102 -3.44 2.51 8.35
C THR A 102 -4.50 3.36 9.05
N GLU A 103 -5.52 3.82 8.32
CA GLU A 103 -6.64 4.59 8.86
C GLU A 103 -7.81 3.70 9.33
N LYS A 104 -7.76 2.40 9.02
CA LYS A 104 -8.73 1.38 9.50
C LYS A 104 -8.16 0.47 10.59
N LEU A 105 -6.91 0.69 11.00
CA LEU A 105 -6.29 -0.05 12.10
C LEU A 105 -7.05 0.17 13.42
N LYS A 106 -6.97 -0.81 14.32
CA LYS A 106 -7.51 -0.68 15.67
C LYS A 106 -6.77 0.45 16.42
N ASP A 107 -7.44 1.12 17.35
CA ASP A 107 -6.85 2.21 18.13
C ASP A 107 -5.61 1.80 18.94
N THR A 108 -5.47 0.50 19.24
CA THR A 108 -4.29 -0.08 19.89
C THR A 108 -3.07 -0.13 18.97
N ASN A 109 -3.26 -0.17 17.64
CA ASN A 109 -2.17 -0.22 16.68
C ASN A 109 -1.59 1.17 16.41
N THR A 110 -0.41 1.43 16.96
CA THR A 110 0.32 2.67 16.63
C THR A 110 1.25 2.45 15.45
N VAL A 111 1.11 3.30 14.42
CA VAL A 111 2.01 3.35 13.26
C VAL A 111 3.11 4.39 13.48
N LEU A 112 4.36 3.98 13.28
CA LEU A 112 5.56 4.82 13.40
C LEU A 112 6.38 4.72 12.12
N SER A 113 6.71 5.87 11.52
CA SER A 113 7.88 5.92 10.64
C SER A 113 9.13 5.74 11.49
N VAL A 114 10.07 4.89 11.07
CA VAL A 114 11.32 4.68 11.82
C VAL A 114 12.09 5.99 12.00
N LEU A 115 12.11 6.84 10.97
CA LEU A 115 12.73 8.17 11.04
C LEU A 115 12.12 9.05 12.15
N SER A 116 10.83 8.91 12.43
CA SER A 116 10.17 9.68 13.51
C SER A 116 10.65 9.31 14.92
N THR A 117 11.38 8.20 15.06
CA THR A 117 11.98 7.75 16.33
C THR A 117 13.37 8.35 16.57
N GLU A 118 13.98 8.98 15.55
CA GLU A 118 15.33 9.52 15.59
C GLU A 118 15.60 10.45 16.80
N PRO A 119 14.71 11.39 17.18
CA PRO A 119 14.96 12.25 18.35
C PRO A 119 15.08 11.47 19.68
N VAL A 120 14.37 10.35 19.80
CA VAL A 120 14.45 9.47 20.98
C VAL A 120 15.80 8.76 21.01
N PHE A 121 16.29 8.30 19.85
CA PHE A 121 17.61 7.69 19.73
C PHE A 121 18.73 8.70 19.97
N ARG A 122 18.65 9.90 19.39
CA ARG A 122 19.65 10.95 19.59
C ARG A 122 19.83 11.30 21.07
N SER A 123 18.74 11.32 21.83
CA SER A 123 18.78 11.67 23.26
C SER A 123 19.16 10.51 24.18
N ARG A 124 18.79 9.26 23.85
CA ARG A 124 18.90 8.12 24.79
C ARG A 124 19.79 6.97 24.32
N SER A 125 20.16 6.93 23.04
CA SER A 125 21.04 5.91 22.46
C SER A 125 21.75 6.44 21.21
N PRO A 126 22.61 7.47 21.34
CA PRO A 126 23.21 8.19 20.21
C PRO A 126 24.01 7.29 19.27
N ASP A 127 24.67 6.26 19.81
CA ASP A 127 25.45 5.28 19.02
C ASP A 127 24.60 4.48 18.02
N HIS A 128 23.27 4.48 18.18
CA HIS A 128 22.33 3.77 17.30
C HIS A 128 21.59 4.70 16.33
N VAL A 129 21.86 6.01 16.31
CA VAL A 129 21.22 6.95 15.38
C VAL A 129 21.52 6.58 13.92
N GLY A 130 22.75 6.20 13.61
CA GLY A 130 23.13 5.78 12.25
C GLY A 130 22.25 4.64 11.72
N MET A 131 21.96 3.66 12.58
CA MET A 131 21.04 2.57 12.23
C MET A 131 19.66 3.09 11.82
N ILE A 132 19.08 4.03 12.58
CA ILE A 132 17.75 4.60 12.28
C ILE A 132 17.74 5.33 10.94
N LEU A 133 18.81 6.04 10.59
CA LEU A 133 18.95 6.73 9.32
C LEU A 133 19.08 5.76 8.14
N ASP A 134 19.71 4.60 8.34
CA ASP A 134 19.90 3.57 7.30
C ASP A 134 18.60 2.83 6.93
N ILE A 135 17.56 2.91 7.77
CA ILE A 135 16.27 2.22 7.57
C ILE A 135 15.07 3.19 7.58
N ASP A 136 15.30 4.41 7.11
CA ASP A 136 14.29 5.48 7.10
C ASP A 136 13.07 5.22 6.17
N TYR A 137 13.15 4.23 5.28
CA TYR A 137 12.03 3.74 4.45
C TYR A 137 11.03 2.87 5.23
N GLU A 138 11.39 2.41 6.43
CA GLU A 138 10.61 1.44 7.17
C GLU A 138 9.56 2.12 8.06
N TYR A 139 8.41 1.48 8.15
CA TYR A 139 7.33 1.80 9.07
C TYR A 139 7.10 0.62 9.99
N LEU A 140 6.87 0.92 11.26
CA LEU A 140 6.55 -0.06 12.28
C LEU A 140 5.11 0.09 12.71
N ILE A 141 4.44 -1.05 12.85
CA ILE A 141 3.12 -1.11 13.49
C ILE A 141 3.25 -1.91 14.78
N HIS A 142 2.90 -1.28 15.89
CA HIS A 142 2.78 -1.92 17.21
C HIS A 142 1.51 -2.76 17.29
N GLY A 143 1.60 -3.95 17.88
CA GLY A 143 0.44 -4.83 18.10
C GLY A 143 0.10 -5.75 16.94
N VAL A 144 -0.90 -6.61 17.17
CA VAL A 144 -1.44 -7.52 16.16
C VAL A 144 -2.19 -6.71 15.10
N VAL A 145 -1.88 -6.94 13.83
CA VAL A 145 -2.54 -6.30 12.68
C VAL A 145 -3.47 -7.33 12.03
N ASP A 146 -4.77 -7.08 12.06
CA ASP A 146 -5.81 -8.00 11.59
C ASP A 146 -7.07 -7.23 11.12
N GLY A 147 -8.14 -7.96 10.80
CA GLY A 147 -9.44 -7.40 10.48
C GLY A 147 -9.51 -6.77 9.08
N GLU A 148 -10.47 -5.85 8.88
CA GLU A 148 -10.75 -5.22 7.58
C GLU A 148 -9.58 -4.37 7.06
N ALA A 149 -8.71 -3.91 7.95
CA ALA A 149 -7.53 -3.12 7.58
C ALA A 149 -6.49 -3.94 6.82
N TYR A 150 -6.48 -5.27 6.94
CA TYR A 150 -5.38 -6.13 6.50
C TYR A 150 -5.79 -7.16 5.45
N LYS A 151 -4.93 -7.33 4.45
CA LYS A 151 -5.03 -8.44 3.49
C LYS A 151 -3.66 -8.89 3.04
N ALA A 152 -3.46 -10.20 2.89
CA ALA A 152 -2.31 -10.75 2.19
C ALA A 152 -2.71 -11.77 1.12
N VAL A 153 -1.94 -11.80 0.04
CA VAL A 153 -2.11 -12.70 -1.10
C VAL A 153 -0.81 -13.42 -1.40
N ALA A 154 -0.90 -14.72 -1.67
CA ALA A 154 0.26 -15.54 -2.01
C ALA A 154 0.91 -15.05 -3.32
N LEU A 155 2.24 -14.97 -3.33
CA LEU A 155 3.02 -14.57 -4.50
C LEU A 155 2.82 -15.53 -5.67
N THR A 156 2.53 -16.81 -5.41
CA THR A 156 2.22 -17.80 -6.44
C THR A 156 0.94 -17.42 -7.18
N ALA A 157 -0.15 -17.13 -6.47
CA ALA A 157 -1.41 -16.69 -7.07
C ALA A 157 -1.24 -15.36 -7.83
N LEU A 158 -0.49 -14.40 -7.27
CA LEU A 158 -0.17 -13.16 -7.97
C LEU A 158 0.62 -13.41 -9.26
N SER A 159 1.57 -14.36 -9.23
CA SER A 159 2.35 -14.76 -10.40
C SER A 159 1.48 -15.39 -11.49
N GLU A 160 0.54 -16.26 -11.11
CA GLU A 160 -0.43 -16.88 -12.02
C GLU A 160 -1.33 -15.84 -12.71
N CYS A 161 -1.64 -14.73 -12.03
CA CYS A 161 -2.35 -13.60 -12.63
C CYS A 161 -1.46 -12.66 -13.47
N GLY A 162 -0.16 -12.95 -13.60
CA GLY A 162 0.77 -12.20 -14.46
C GLY A 162 1.68 -11.20 -13.75
N LEU A 163 1.68 -11.10 -12.40
CA LEU A 163 2.55 -10.16 -11.65
C LEU A 163 4.03 -10.38 -12.01
N SER A 164 4.42 -11.64 -12.08
CA SER A 164 5.79 -12.08 -12.28
C SER A 164 6.34 -11.74 -13.66
N ASP A 165 5.52 -11.88 -14.70
CA ASP A 165 5.91 -11.54 -16.07
C ASP A 165 5.99 -10.03 -16.23
N TYR A 166 4.98 -9.32 -15.70
CA TYR A 166 4.88 -7.87 -15.80
C TYR A 166 6.02 -7.13 -15.08
N PHE A 167 6.45 -7.64 -13.92
CA PHE A 167 7.58 -7.11 -13.14
C PHE A 167 8.85 -7.95 -13.24
N SER A 168 9.04 -8.67 -14.35
CA SER A 168 10.22 -9.52 -14.56
C SER A 168 11.55 -8.77 -14.39
N GLY A 169 11.63 -7.50 -14.80
CA GLY A 169 12.80 -6.64 -14.60
C GLY A 169 13.10 -6.25 -13.14
N MET A 170 12.23 -6.59 -12.19
CA MET A 170 12.47 -6.44 -10.75
C MET A 170 13.08 -7.70 -10.11
N ARG A 171 13.14 -8.82 -10.85
CA ARG A 171 13.75 -10.08 -10.42
C ARG A 171 15.28 -10.04 -10.55
N GLY A 172 15.96 -10.91 -9.80
CA GLY A 172 17.35 -11.25 -10.05
C GLY A 172 18.38 -10.17 -9.77
N ASP A 173 18.08 -9.12 -8.99
CA ASP A 173 19.15 -8.27 -8.47
C ASP A 173 19.93 -9.07 -7.40
N PRO A 174 21.18 -9.49 -7.66
CA PRO A 174 21.92 -10.39 -6.79
C PRO A 174 22.47 -9.68 -5.54
N ALA A 175 22.27 -8.36 -5.42
CA ALA A 175 22.74 -7.61 -4.28
C ALA A 175 22.05 -8.15 -3.00
N PRO A 176 22.81 -8.45 -1.93
CA PRO A 176 22.23 -8.91 -0.67
C PRO A 176 21.18 -7.92 -0.15
N TYR A 177 20.21 -8.41 0.62
CA TYR A 177 19.12 -7.62 1.23
C TYR A 177 19.63 -6.30 1.89
N SER A 178 20.81 -6.35 2.53
CA SER A 178 21.50 -5.18 3.11
C SER A 178 21.92 -4.12 2.09
N ASN A 179 22.19 -4.48 0.84
CA ASN A 179 22.56 -3.56 -0.23
C ASN A 179 21.34 -2.85 -0.86
N TRP A 180 20.14 -3.42 -0.80
CA TRP A 180 18.91 -2.72 -1.21
C TRP A 180 18.49 -1.67 -0.18
N ILE A 181 18.71 -2.01 1.09
CA ILE A 181 18.48 -1.18 2.26
C ILE A 181 19.50 -0.04 2.32
N GLY A 182 20.79 -0.32 2.13
CA GLY A 182 21.87 0.68 2.20
C GLY A 182 22.12 1.48 0.90
N ARG A 183 21.68 1.00 -0.27
CA ARG A 183 21.82 1.75 -1.53
C ARG A 183 20.46 1.88 -2.23
N HIS A 184 19.69 2.90 -1.88
CA HIS A 184 19.09 3.91 -2.77
C HIS A 184 18.42 3.46 -4.11
N ARG A 185 18.20 2.16 -4.35
CA ARG A 185 17.67 1.55 -5.59
C ARG A 185 16.14 1.47 -5.61
N ILE A 186 15.51 1.87 -4.52
CA ILE A 186 14.06 2.02 -4.37
C ILE A 186 13.59 3.47 -4.45
N LEU A 187 14.52 4.42 -4.57
CA LEU A 187 14.20 5.84 -4.59
C LEU A 187 13.53 6.24 -5.91
N LYS A 188 14.09 5.73 -7.02
CA LYS A 188 13.69 6.12 -8.36
C LYS A 188 13.09 4.94 -9.10
N LEU A 189 11.96 5.20 -9.75
CA LEU A 189 11.29 4.22 -10.59
C LEU A 189 12.15 3.93 -11.83
N PRO A 190 12.39 2.65 -12.17
CA PRO A 190 13.25 2.30 -13.29
C PRO A 190 12.56 2.55 -14.64
N GLY A 191 13.34 2.96 -15.64
CA GLY A 191 12.96 2.97 -17.05
C GLY A 191 12.36 4.29 -17.57
N PRO A 192 12.10 4.38 -18.88
CA PRO A 192 11.47 5.55 -19.47
C PRO A 192 10.05 5.72 -18.92
N ALA A 193 9.65 6.97 -18.75
CA ALA A 193 8.30 7.31 -18.30
C ALA A 193 7.29 6.89 -19.38
N MET A 194 6.30 6.04 -19.03
CA MET A 194 5.33 5.50 -20.00
C MET A 194 3.88 5.71 -19.55
N PRO A 195 2.98 6.19 -20.43
CA PRO A 195 1.54 6.25 -20.14
C PRO A 195 0.95 4.88 -19.80
N LEU A 196 -0.14 4.85 -19.04
CA LEU A 196 -0.86 3.62 -18.74
C LEU A 196 -1.74 3.21 -19.93
N SER A 197 -1.43 2.07 -20.56
CA SER A 197 -2.28 1.55 -21.66
C SER A 197 -3.52 0.81 -21.14
N PRO A 198 -4.62 0.72 -21.90
CA PRO A 198 -5.82 -0.03 -21.47
C PRO A 198 -5.56 -1.51 -21.22
N THR A 199 -4.73 -2.15 -22.06
CA THR A 199 -4.37 -3.58 -21.89
C THR A 199 -3.56 -3.78 -20.62
N GLU A 200 -2.58 -2.90 -20.36
CA GLU A 200 -1.80 -2.91 -19.14
C GLU A 200 -2.68 -2.72 -17.90
N ALA A 201 -3.59 -1.75 -17.93
CA ALA A 201 -4.49 -1.49 -16.82
C ALA A 201 -5.39 -2.70 -16.51
N LYS A 202 -5.93 -3.38 -17.53
CA LYS A 202 -6.71 -4.62 -17.35
C LYS A 202 -5.89 -5.73 -16.69
N SER A 203 -4.64 -5.92 -17.11
CA SER A 203 -3.75 -6.91 -16.48
C SER A 203 -3.47 -6.57 -15.01
N LEU A 204 -3.19 -5.31 -14.70
CA LEU A 204 -2.98 -4.86 -13.32
C LEU A 204 -4.24 -4.99 -12.46
N LEU A 205 -5.42 -4.73 -13.04
CA LEU A 205 -6.70 -4.92 -12.36
C LEU A 205 -6.97 -6.38 -12.02
N ASN A 206 -6.65 -7.29 -12.94
CA ASN A 206 -6.76 -8.73 -12.73
C ASN A 206 -5.90 -9.19 -11.54
N ILE A 207 -4.63 -8.75 -11.50
CA ILE A 207 -3.72 -9.06 -10.37
C ILE A 207 -4.27 -8.49 -9.06
N ALA A 208 -4.69 -7.23 -9.06
CA ALA A 208 -5.20 -6.56 -7.87
C ALA A 208 -6.54 -7.14 -7.37
N GLY A 209 -7.32 -7.77 -8.25
CA GLY A 209 -8.59 -8.42 -7.91
C GLY A 209 -8.47 -9.49 -6.83
N LEU A 210 -7.31 -10.15 -6.71
CA LEU A 210 -7.05 -11.15 -5.67
C LEU A 210 -7.11 -10.57 -4.23
N TYR A 211 -6.95 -9.26 -4.08
CA TYR A 211 -7.06 -8.62 -2.77
C TYR A 211 -8.53 -8.41 -2.35
N GLY A 212 -9.46 -8.33 -3.30
CA GLY A 212 -10.88 -8.08 -3.03
C GLY A 212 -11.14 -6.74 -2.32
N ASN A 213 -12.39 -6.50 -1.94
CA ASN A 213 -12.73 -5.29 -1.19
C ASN A 213 -12.24 -5.38 0.28
N PRO A 214 -11.77 -4.28 0.88
CA PRO A 214 -11.60 -2.93 0.30
C PRO A 214 -10.23 -2.70 -0.38
N SER A 215 -9.35 -3.69 -0.41
CA SER A 215 -7.94 -3.54 -0.80
C SER A 215 -7.67 -3.59 -2.31
N HIS A 216 -8.63 -3.96 -3.14
CA HIS A 216 -8.50 -4.12 -4.60
C HIS A 216 -8.02 -2.83 -5.27
N ILE A 217 -8.75 -1.72 -5.11
CA ILE A 217 -8.39 -0.44 -5.74
C ILE A 217 -7.08 0.13 -5.19
N PRO A 218 -6.85 0.16 -3.86
CA PRO A 218 -5.55 0.57 -3.31
C PRO A 218 -4.38 -0.22 -3.87
N PHE A 219 -4.52 -1.54 -4.00
CA PHE A 219 -3.47 -2.38 -4.55
C PHE A 219 -3.28 -2.17 -6.05
N PHE A 220 -4.36 -1.96 -6.82
CA PHE A 220 -4.26 -1.57 -8.23
C PHE A 220 -3.45 -0.26 -8.40
N VAL A 221 -3.76 0.77 -7.62
CA VAL A 221 -3.01 2.04 -7.64
C VAL A 221 -1.53 1.79 -7.33
N ALA A 222 -1.24 0.96 -6.32
CA ALA A 222 0.12 0.59 -5.97
C ALA A 222 0.88 -0.07 -7.14
N LEU A 223 0.25 -1.00 -7.87
CA LEU A 223 0.84 -1.64 -9.04
C LEU A 223 1.09 -0.66 -10.19
N VAL A 224 0.16 0.26 -10.45
CA VAL A 224 0.34 1.34 -11.46
C VAL A 224 1.56 2.20 -11.10
N CYS A 225 1.77 2.44 -9.81
CA CYS A 225 2.87 3.21 -9.25
C CYS A 225 4.23 2.52 -9.22
N CYS A 226 4.30 1.23 -9.55
CA CYS A 226 5.56 0.53 -9.69
C CYS A 226 6.31 0.85 -11.00
N LYS A 227 5.76 1.70 -11.87
CA LYS A 227 6.43 2.28 -13.04
C LYS A 227 6.26 3.80 -13.06
N LEU A 228 7.23 4.50 -13.63
CA LEU A 228 7.20 5.96 -13.75
C LEU A 228 6.13 6.37 -14.77
N ARG A 229 5.11 7.11 -14.31
CA ARG A 229 3.98 7.57 -15.15
C ARG A 229 4.07 9.08 -15.32
N PRO A 230 4.53 9.60 -16.48
CA PRO A 230 4.84 11.03 -16.63
C PRO A 230 3.63 11.93 -16.41
N GLY A 231 2.43 11.49 -16.81
CA GLY A 231 1.17 12.20 -16.53
C GLY A 231 0.77 12.22 -15.06
N LEU A 232 1.27 11.30 -14.24
CA LEU A 232 0.78 11.08 -12.87
C LEU A 232 1.74 11.54 -11.76
N LEU A 233 2.84 12.22 -12.11
CA LEU A 233 3.87 12.68 -11.15
C LEU A 233 3.70 14.11 -10.63
N THR A 234 2.86 14.91 -11.28
CA THR A 234 2.67 16.32 -10.93
C THR A 234 1.19 16.63 -10.79
N LYS A 235 0.48 16.69 -11.92
CA LYS A 235 -0.95 16.93 -12.00
C LYS A 235 -1.51 16.04 -13.10
N PRO A 236 -2.18 14.94 -12.71
CA PRO A 236 -2.85 14.07 -13.66
C PRO A 236 -3.79 14.84 -14.57
N ASP A 237 -3.71 14.55 -15.87
CA ASP A 237 -4.71 15.00 -16.82
C ASP A 237 -6.07 14.39 -16.45
N LEU A 238 -7.12 15.21 -16.47
CA LEU A 238 -8.48 14.77 -16.14
C LEU A 238 -8.96 13.67 -17.09
N SER A 239 -8.52 13.68 -18.35
CA SER A 239 -8.83 12.61 -19.31
C SER A 239 -8.19 11.27 -18.90
N GLU A 240 -6.93 11.31 -18.43
CA GLU A 240 -6.24 10.12 -17.93
C GLU A 240 -6.90 9.57 -16.66
N ILE A 241 -7.29 10.45 -15.72
CA ILE A 241 -8.03 10.08 -14.51
C ILE A 241 -9.40 9.49 -14.84
N ASN A 242 -10.16 10.09 -15.76
CA ASN A 242 -11.45 9.55 -16.18
C ASN A 242 -11.31 8.13 -16.78
N LYS A 243 -10.29 7.90 -17.62
CA LYS A 243 -10.01 6.57 -18.17
C LYS A 243 -9.75 5.55 -17.07
N ILE A 244 -8.97 5.90 -16.04
CA ILE A 244 -8.72 5.03 -14.89
C ILE A 244 -10.04 4.74 -14.14
N ILE A 245 -10.85 5.76 -13.87
CA ILE A 245 -12.15 5.60 -13.18
C ILE A 245 -13.08 4.68 -13.95
N LYS A 246 -13.20 4.85 -15.27
CA LYS A 246 -14.01 3.98 -16.14
C LYS A 246 -13.52 2.53 -16.09
N LEU A 247 -12.20 2.31 -16.06
CA LEU A 247 -11.61 0.97 -15.89
C LEU A 247 -11.87 0.37 -14.50
N LEU A 248 -11.96 1.20 -13.46
CA LEU A 248 -12.28 0.80 -12.10
C LEU A 248 -13.77 0.52 -11.85
N GLY A 249 -14.62 0.62 -12.87
CA GLY A 249 -16.07 0.39 -12.74
C GLY A 249 -16.86 1.64 -12.36
N GLY A 250 -16.26 2.83 -12.50
CA GLY A 250 -16.94 4.12 -12.35
C GLY A 250 -16.76 4.78 -10.98
N HIS A 251 -17.39 5.94 -10.82
CA HIS A 251 -17.19 6.85 -9.69
C HIS A 251 -17.44 6.20 -8.32
N ASN A 252 -18.50 5.39 -8.22
CA ASN A 252 -18.95 4.79 -6.96
C ASN A 252 -18.03 3.68 -6.44
N GLN A 253 -17.05 3.24 -7.24
CA GLN A 253 -16.08 2.23 -6.83
C GLN A 253 -14.89 2.87 -6.10
N ILE A 254 -14.58 4.15 -6.36
CA ILE A 254 -13.41 4.80 -5.77
C ILE A 254 -13.58 4.93 -4.25
N PRO A 255 -12.62 4.44 -3.44
CA PRO A 255 -12.67 4.59 -1.99
C PRO A 255 -12.76 6.06 -1.59
N ASP A 256 -13.57 6.35 -0.56
CA ASP A 256 -13.60 7.69 0.02
C ASP A 256 -12.29 7.97 0.79
N TRP A 257 -11.47 8.84 0.20
CA TRP A 257 -10.22 9.33 0.74
C TRP A 257 -10.36 10.74 1.34
N SER A 258 -11.55 11.35 1.31
CA SER A 258 -11.75 12.77 1.64
C SER A 258 -11.28 13.16 3.04
N ALA A 259 -11.45 12.26 4.02
CA ALA A 259 -10.99 12.45 5.40
C ALA A 259 -9.54 11.98 5.63
N SER A 260 -8.88 11.43 4.62
CA SER A 260 -7.58 10.79 4.77
C SER A 260 -6.44 11.79 4.89
N ARG A 261 -5.78 11.77 6.04
CA ARG A 261 -4.53 12.52 6.24
C ARG A 261 -3.39 11.88 5.45
N GLY A 262 -3.38 10.55 5.35
CA GLY A 262 -2.38 9.80 4.57
C GLY A 262 -2.45 10.09 3.07
N VAL A 263 -3.60 10.54 2.57
CA VAL A 263 -3.78 10.99 1.18
C VAL A 263 -3.49 12.49 1.07
N PHE A 264 -4.11 13.35 1.90
CA PHE A 264 -4.15 14.81 1.65
C PHE A 264 -3.10 15.65 2.38
N CYS A 265 -2.45 15.15 3.45
CA CYS A 265 -1.37 15.91 4.09
C CYS A 265 -0.11 15.94 3.23
N ASN A 266 0.60 17.07 3.23
CA ASN A 266 1.90 17.17 2.57
C ASN A 266 2.97 16.41 3.38
N ASN A 267 4.04 16.00 2.68
CA ASN A 267 5.21 15.33 3.28
C ASN A 267 4.88 13.99 3.98
N ILE A 268 3.86 13.28 3.52
CA ILE A 268 3.53 11.92 4.00
C ILE A 268 4.55 10.91 3.50
N TYR A 269 4.90 11.01 2.22
CA TYR A 269 5.96 10.25 1.60
C TYR A 269 7.19 11.16 1.53
N ASP A 270 8.35 10.61 1.89
CA ASP A 270 9.60 11.31 1.65
C ASP A 270 9.79 11.49 0.13
N SER A 271 10.09 12.72 -0.28
CA SER A 271 10.29 13.16 -1.65
C SER A 271 11.28 12.32 -2.47
N LYS A 272 12.15 11.57 -1.80
CA LYS A 272 13.09 10.67 -2.45
C LYS A 272 12.46 9.38 -3.00
N TYR A 273 11.23 9.00 -2.61
CA TYR A 273 10.53 7.81 -3.13
C TYR A 273 9.47 8.18 -4.18
N ASP A 274 9.79 7.92 -5.45
CA ASP A 274 8.91 8.27 -6.58
C ASP A 274 7.57 7.51 -6.54
N ASP A 275 7.58 6.23 -6.15
CA ASP A 275 6.39 5.37 -6.15
C ASP A 275 5.36 5.81 -5.11
N GLY A 276 5.80 6.08 -3.87
CA GLY A 276 4.95 6.61 -2.81
C GLY A 276 4.37 7.99 -3.16
N ARG A 277 5.20 8.88 -3.72
CA ARG A 277 4.74 10.20 -4.18
C ARG A 277 3.69 10.07 -5.29
N GLN A 278 3.94 9.24 -6.30
CA GLN A 278 3.00 9.01 -7.40
C GLN A 278 1.69 8.40 -6.88
N MET A 279 1.76 7.47 -5.93
CA MET A 279 0.59 6.89 -5.28
C MET A 279 -0.26 7.97 -4.58
N GLN A 280 0.37 8.88 -3.84
CA GLN A 280 -0.36 10.00 -3.21
C GLN A 280 -1.08 10.87 -4.23
N ILE A 281 -0.40 11.23 -5.33
CA ILE A 281 -0.95 12.10 -6.37
C ILE A 281 -2.13 11.45 -7.08
N ILE A 282 -2.01 10.16 -7.44
CA ILE A 282 -3.11 9.41 -8.09
C ILE A 282 -4.31 9.29 -7.16
N MET A 283 -4.11 8.93 -5.88
CA MET A 283 -5.21 8.84 -4.93
C MET A 283 -5.93 10.17 -4.75
N ARG A 284 -5.19 11.29 -4.62
CA ARG A 284 -5.78 12.64 -4.56
C ARG A 284 -6.59 12.93 -5.82
N ALA A 285 -6.02 12.68 -6.99
CA ALA A 285 -6.68 13.00 -8.25
C ALA A 285 -7.95 12.17 -8.49
N LEU A 286 -7.92 10.87 -8.16
CA LEU A 286 -9.11 10.02 -8.18
C LEU A 286 -10.19 10.52 -7.21
N ASN A 287 -9.80 10.84 -5.97
CA ASN A 287 -10.73 11.40 -4.98
C ASN A 287 -11.33 12.73 -5.43
N ASP A 288 -10.50 13.68 -5.88
CA ASP A 288 -10.94 15.00 -6.30
C ASP A 288 -11.86 14.93 -7.53
N TYR A 289 -11.58 14.01 -8.45
CA TYR A 289 -12.44 13.79 -9.61
C TYR A 289 -13.83 13.28 -9.20
N CYS A 290 -13.87 12.27 -8.32
CA CYS A 290 -15.09 11.56 -7.95
C CYS A 290 -15.91 12.23 -6.83
N LEU A 291 -15.25 12.90 -5.90
CA LEU A 291 -15.84 13.42 -4.65
C LEU A 291 -15.56 14.91 -4.43
N GLY A 292 -14.65 15.50 -5.21
CA GLY A 292 -14.31 16.92 -5.12
C GLY A 292 -15.34 17.86 -5.76
N ARG A 293 -15.02 19.17 -5.79
CA ARG A 293 -15.88 20.19 -6.41
C ARG A 293 -16.11 19.88 -7.89
N GLY A 294 -17.36 19.97 -8.32
CA GLY A 294 -17.78 19.66 -9.69
C GLY A 294 -17.97 18.17 -10.00
N ALA A 295 -17.77 17.25 -9.04
CA ALA A 295 -17.95 15.82 -9.28
C ALA A 295 -19.36 15.47 -9.74
N ARG A 296 -20.39 16.08 -9.12
CA ARG A 296 -21.79 15.88 -9.52
C ARG A 296 -22.06 16.28 -10.98
N HIS A 297 -21.44 17.37 -11.45
CA HIS A 297 -21.59 17.82 -12.84
C HIS A 297 -20.93 16.84 -13.80
N ARG A 298 -19.73 16.33 -13.47
CA ARG A 298 -19.04 15.32 -14.29
C ARG A 298 -19.82 14.01 -14.43
N VAL A 299 -20.48 13.57 -13.36
CA VAL A 299 -21.36 12.39 -13.40
C VAL A 299 -22.55 12.65 -14.33
N LEU A 300 -23.16 13.84 -14.26
CA LEU A 300 -24.26 14.22 -15.14
C LEU A 300 -23.81 14.30 -16.60
N ASP A 301 -22.65 14.91 -16.89
CA ASP A 301 -22.08 15.01 -18.24
C ASP A 301 -21.82 13.61 -18.84
N ASP A 302 -21.25 12.67 -18.06
CA ASP A 302 -21.04 11.29 -18.51
C ASP A 302 -22.38 10.55 -18.75
N MET A 303 -23.42 10.83 -17.96
CA MET A 303 -24.77 10.28 -18.18
C MET A 303 -25.45 10.90 -19.40
N GLU A 304 -25.33 12.21 -19.63
CA GLU A 304 -25.88 12.90 -20.80
C GLU A 304 -25.20 12.44 -22.10
N LEU A 305 -23.88 12.18 -22.08
CA LEU A 305 -23.16 11.58 -23.21
C LEU A 305 -23.64 10.15 -23.51
N LEU A 306 -23.93 9.35 -22.46
CA LEU A 306 -24.49 8.01 -22.61
C LEU A 306 -25.91 8.04 -23.18
N VAL A 307 -26.77 8.93 -22.68
CA VAL A 307 -28.14 9.10 -23.17
C VAL A 307 -28.13 9.65 -24.60
N GLY A 308 -27.30 10.64 -24.90
CA GLY A 308 -27.14 11.19 -26.25
C GLY A 308 -26.60 10.15 -27.25
N GLY A 309 -25.69 9.27 -26.81
CA GLY A 309 -25.20 8.14 -27.60
C GLY A 309 -26.25 7.06 -27.85
N LEU A 310 -27.10 6.77 -26.87
CA LEU A 310 -28.22 5.82 -27.01
C LEU A 310 -29.32 6.36 -27.94
N SER A 311 -29.64 7.66 -27.82
CA SER A 311 -30.55 8.35 -28.74
C SER A 311 -30.01 8.38 -30.18
N ALA A 312 -28.70 8.53 -30.36
CA ALA A 312 -28.05 8.46 -31.68
C ALA A 312 -28.02 7.04 -32.27
N LEU A 313 -28.12 6.01 -31.43
CA LEU A 313 -28.21 4.59 -31.83
C LEU A 313 -29.66 4.14 -32.09
N GLY A 314 -30.64 5.03 -32.02
CA GLY A 314 -32.05 4.73 -32.32
C GLY A 314 -32.74 3.85 -31.29
N VAL A 315 -32.22 3.77 -30.06
CA VAL A 315 -32.92 3.10 -28.95
C VAL A 315 -33.95 4.07 -28.40
N ASP A 316 -35.13 4.02 -28.99
CA ASP A 316 -36.27 4.84 -28.59
C ASP A 316 -36.75 4.38 -27.19
N ASN A 317 -36.61 5.24 -26.18
CA ASN A 317 -37.09 5.01 -24.81
C ASN A 317 -38.62 5.22 -24.71
N SER A 318 -39.33 4.81 -25.76
CA SER A 318 -40.76 4.99 -25.94
C SER A 318 -41.52 3.68 -25.72
N ASP A 319 -41.15 2.85 -24.74
CA ASP A 319 -42.07 1.84 -24.24
C ASP A 319 -41.82 1.50 -22.75
N SER A 320 -42.91 1.51 -21.99
CA SER A 320 -43.08 1.11 -20.58
C SER A 320 -42.79 2.13 -19.46
N PHE A 321 -43.47 3.28 -19.51
CA PHE A 321 -44.02 3.89 -18.28
C PHE A 321 -45.55 3.80 -18.35
N GLU A 322 -46.10 2.58 -18.23
CA GLU A 322 -47.52 2.44 -17.93
C GLU A 322 -47.79 2.91 -16.50
N ARG A 323 -48.54 4.02 -16.42
CA ARG A 323 -49.11 4.55 -15.20
C ARG A 323 -50.19 3.58 -14.71
N GLY A 324 -49.92 2.86 -13.63
CA GLY A 324 -50.95 2.18 -12.87
C GLY A 324 -51.92 3.19 -12.24
N ARG A 325 -53.10 3.34 -12.86
CA ARG A 325 -54.33 3.81 -12.21
C ARG A 325 -55.44 2.80 -12.51
N ALA A 326 -55.76 2.00 -11.50
CA ALA A 326 -57.10 1.50 -11.20
C ALA A 326 -57.17 1.31 -9.69
#